data_AF-A0A356QS50-F1
#
_entry.id   AF-A0A356QS50-F1
#
_cell.length_a   1.000
_cell.length_b   1.000
_cell.length_c   1.000
_cell.angle_alpha   90.00
_cell.angle_beta   90.00
_cell.angle_gamma   90.00
#
_symmetry.space_group_name_H-M   'P 1'
#
loop_
_entity.id
_entity.type
_entity.pdbx_description
1 polymer ?
#
loop_
_entity_poly.entity_id
_entity_poly.type
_entity_poly.pdbx_seq_one_letter_code
_entity_poly.pdbx_strand_id
1 'polypeptide(L)'
;ITREDWKRNYELITAMDAWAGDLIQQLKDAGEYDNTIIMYWSDHGVGLPRAKRWLYDSGTHIPLIIRVPENFHKSLDTPSLATDTQLISSVDFAPTVLNIAGIDPPSYLQGRAFLGLHLSPSREFVYGARDRMDERYDIIRTVRDTQYRYIRNFEPLKPYYQYMNTPEKGATMQEIRKQEASGQLEPVMALFSAKEKPVEELYDTHADPFEIHNLVDDPAFSQRLGEMRHALSVWQNKIGDIGLIPEAEIEILEHDAGSRFEILHGNRGDSPVENRLATLVEIATSASDGPARIPQLLDALNNKDPSIRYWAATGIGNIGAPAKSTLIRVAECLDDPSPSVRIAAARAVAKLGSPEEALPVLEAELKSDHQWGRLAAAIVLDEMDDEARPALPSLKQSLLNQPNKYIVRVANRAINELENTTNQVP
;
A
#
# COMPACT_ATOMS: atom_id res chain seq x y z
N ILE A 1 10.03 13.86 -23.93
CA ILE A 1 8.94 13.91 -22.92
C ILE A 1 9.53 13.71 -21.53
N THR A 2 10.02 12.52 -21.16
CA THR A 2 10.55 12.25 -19.81
C THR A 2 11.66 13.20 -19.34
N ARG A 3 12.60 13.59 -20.24
CA ARG A 3 13.64 14.59 -19.92
C ARG A 3 13.08 15.97 -19.56
N GLU A 4 11.94 16.35 -20.14
CA GLU A 4 11.26 17.61 -19.84
C GLU A 4 10.59 17.55 -18.46
N ASP A 5 9.98 16.42 -18.08
CA ASP A 5 9.43 16.24 -16.73
C ASP A 5 10.54 16.30 -15.67
N TRP A 6 11.69 15.66 -15.92
CA TRP A 6 12.85 15.78 -15.04
C TRP A 6 13.36 17.21 -14.94
N LYS A 7 13.52 17.91 -16.07
CA LYS A 7 13.92 19.32 -16.09
C LYS A 7 13.00 20.17 -15.20
N ARG A 8 11.68 20.04 -15.36
CA ARG A 8 10.68 20.78 -14.56
C ARG A 8 10.77 20.43 -13.08
N ASN A 9 11.00 19.17 -12.74
CA ASN A 9 11.22 18.75 -11.37
C ASN A 9 12.44 19.45 -10.75
N TYR A 10 13.56 19.52 -11.47
CA TYR A 10 14.74 20.25 -11.00
C TYR A 10 14.50 21.77 -10.88
N GLU A 11 13.78 22.39 -11.82
CA GLU A 11 13.40 23.80 -11.73
C GLU A 11 12.56 24.09 -10.47
N LEU A 12 11.62 23.21 -10.14
CA LEU A 12 10.82 23.31 -8.91
C LEU A 12 11.66 23.10 -7.65
N ILE A 13 12.63 22.18 -7.68
CA ILE A 13 13.57 22.01 -6.57
C ILE A 13 14.40 23.27 -6.34
N THR A 14 14.88 23.92 -7.41
CA THR A 14 15.60 25.19 -7.30
C THR A 14 14.73 26.30 -6.70
N ALA A 15 13.45 26.40 -7.10
CA ALA A 15 12.53 27.36 -6.51
C ALA A 15 12.28 27.08 -5.01
N MET A 16 12.08 25.81 -4.66
CA MET A 16 11.90 25.37 -3.28
C MET A 16 13.13 25.66 -2.40
N ASP A 17 14.35 25.49 -2.93
CA ASP A 17 15.59 25.82 -2.22
C ASP A 17 15.64 27.32 -1.87
N ALA A 18 15.28 28.20 -2.81
CA ALA A 18 15.17 29.63 -2.55
C ALA A 18 14.14 29.93 -1.45
N TRP A 19 12.96 29.29 -1.50
CA TRP A 19 11.94 29.47 -0.46
C TRP A 19 12.40 28.99 0.92
N ALA A 20 13.14 27.88 1.00
CA ALA A 20 13.73 27.42 2.25
C ALA A 20 14.76 28.44 2.78
N GLY A 21 15.58 29.01 1.89
CA GLY A 21 16.50 30.11 2.22
C GLY A 21 15.78 31.32 2.82
N ASP A 22 14.66 31.75 2.23
CA ASP A 22 13.86 32.88 2.73
C ASP A 22 13.27 32.61 4.12
N LEU A 23 12.79 31.39 4.39
CA LEU A 23 12.30 31.00 5.71
C LEU A 23 13.42 30.98 6.76
N ILE A 24 14.61 30.49 6.38
CA ILE A 24 15.80 30.54 7.25
C ILE A 24 16.21 31.98 7.53
N GLN A 25 16.13 32.87 6.53
CA GLN A 25 16.44 34.28 6.72
C GLN A 25 15.46 34.96 7.68
N GLN A 26 14.16 34.64 7.62
CA GLN A 26 13.17 35.13 8.57
C GLN A 26 13.50 34.72 10.02
N LEU A 27 13.98 33.48 10.25
CA LEU A 27 14.44 33.04 11.57
C LEU A 27 15.65 33.85 12.06
N LYS A 28 16.59 34.19 11.15
CA LYS A 28 17.76 35.03 11.48
C LYS A 28 17.36 36.45 11.81
N ASP A 29 16.49 37.05 11.01
CA ASP A 29 16.01 38.43 11.22
C ASP A 29 15.20 38.56 12.52
N ALA A 30 14.50 37.50 12.92
CA ALA A 30 13.81 37.41 14.20
C ALA A 30 14.74 37.15 15.40
N GLY A 31 16.02 36.84 15.18
CA GLY A 31 16.96 36.46 16.23
C GLY A 31 16.75 35.05 16.79
N GLU A 32 15.90 34.23 16.15
CA GLU A 32 15.51 32.88 16.62
C GLU A 32 16.34 31.77 15.96
N TYR A 33 17.23 32.10 15.01
CA TYR A 33 18.01 31.12 14.28
C TYR A 33 18.79 30.19 15.22
N ASP A 34 19.54 30.71 16.19
CA ASP A 34 20.32 29.88 17.12
C ASP A 34 19.49 29.24 18.25
N ASN A 35 18.19 29.47 18.25
CA ASN A 35 17.23 28.86 19.17
C ASN A 35 16.30 27.83 18.48
N THR A 36 16.52 27.58 17.18
CA THR A 36 15.63 26.75 16.35
C THR A 36 16.36 25.55 15.75
N ILE A 37 15.85 24.35 16.03
CA ILE A 37 16.21 23.13 15.28
C ILE A 37 15.42 23.13 13.98
N ILE A 38 16.09 22.96 12.85
CA ILE A 38 15.48 22.96 11.52
C ILE A 38 15.57 21.55 10.96
N MET A 39 14.43 20.95 10.63
CA MET A 39 14.34 19.65 9.95
C MET A 39 13.73 19.87 8.56
N TYR A 40 14.39 19.38 7.53
CA TYR A 40 13.94 19.44 6.14
C TYR A 40 13.84 18.02 5.58
N TRP A 41 12.67 17.63 5.07
CA TRP A 41 12.41 16.31 4.50
C TRP A 41 11.32 16.32 3.43
N SER A 42 11.13 15.20 2.75
CA SER A 42 10.02 14.95 1.80
C SER A 42 9.04 13.93 2.36
N ASP A 43 7.76 13.99 2.02
CA ASP A 43 6.77 13.00 2.46
C ASP A 43 6.94 11.63 1.75
N HIS A 44 7.39 11.65 0.50
CA HIS A 44 7.71 10.47 -0.31
C HIS A 44 8.73 10.82 -1.41
N GLY A 45 9.11 9.81 -2.22
CA GLY A 45 9.99 9.97 -3.38
C GLY A 45 9.37 10.77 -4.54
N VAL A 46 10.10 10.87 -5.66
CA VAL A 46 9.71 11.72 -6.80
C VAL A 46 8.33 11.33 -7.39
N GLY A 47 7.59 12.31 -7.90
CA GLY A 47 6.25 12.11 -8.51
C GLY A 47 6.23 11.40 -9.87
N LEU A 48 7.32 10.73 -10.25
CA LEU A 48 7.45 10.01 -11.53
C LEU A 48 7.06 8.53 -11.37
N PRO A 49 6.73 7.82 -12.48
CA PRO A 49 6.40 6.40 -12.44
C PRO A 49 7.45 5.55 -11.71
N ARG A 50 6.98 4.51 -11.00
CA ARG A 50 7.77 3.59 -10.14
C ARG A 50 8.40 4.21 -8.87
N ALA A 51 8.23 5.52 -8.62
CA ALA A 51 8.66 6.18 -7.39
C ALA A 51 7.47 6.40 -6.43
N LYS A 52 6.84 7.58 -6.41
CA LYS A 52 5.64 7.84 -5.60
C LYS A 52 4.61 6.71 -5.78
N ARG A 53 4.03 6.24 -4.67
CA ARG A 53 3.09 5.09 -4.57
C ARG A 53 3.75 3.71 -4.57
N TRP A 54 5.08 3.62 -4.64
CA TRP A 54 5.81 2.36 -4.56
C TRP A 54 6.70 2.29 -3.33
N LEU A 55 7.00 1.05 -2.94
CA LEU A 55 7.81 0.72 -1.76
C LEU A 55 9.29 0.45 -2.10
N TYR A 56 9.73 0.88 -3.27
CA TYR A 56 11.14 0.92 -3.68
C TYR A 56 11.87 2.09 -3.02
N ASP A 57 13.20 2.11 -3.05
CA ASP A 57 14.00 3.26 -2.59
C ASP A 57 13.62 4.52 -3.35
N SER A 58 13.38 4.43 -4.66
CA SER A 58 12.89 5.57 -5.47
C SER A 58 11.59 6.21 -4.95
N GLY A 59 10.75 5.47 -4.21
CA GLY A 59 9.50 5.94 -3.63
C GLY A 59 9.56 6.24 -2.12
N THR A 60 10.52 5.65 -1.39
CA THR A 60 10.55 5.66 0.08
C THR A 60 11.83 6.22 0.70
N HIS A 61 12.94 6.26 -0.05
CA HIS A 61 14.19 6.87 0.40
C HIS A 61 14.13 8.38 0.11
N ILE A 62 13.82 9.15 1.15
CA ILE A 62 13.59 10.59 1.11
C ILE A 62 14.80 11.36 1.66
N PRO A 63 15.02 12.62 1.24
CA PRO A 63 16.00 13.48 1.89
C PRO A 63 15.58 13.76 3.34
N LEU A 64 16.56 13.80 4.24
CA LEU A 64 16.42 14.32 5.60
C LEU A 64 17.67 15.14 5.94
N ILE A 65 17.50 16.43 6.16
CA ILE A 65 18.56 17.35 6.58
C ILE A 65 18.13 17.96 7.90
N ILE A 66 19.00 17.90 8.90
CA ILE A 66 18.72 18.45 10.23
C ILE A 66 19.84 19.38 10.63
N ARG A 67 19.47 20.61 10.98
CA ARG A 67 20.37 21.58 11.60
C ARG A 67 20.00 21.68 13.07
N VAL A 68 20.96 21.32 13.92
CA VAL A 68 20.90 21.57 15.37
C VAL A 68 21.83 22.74 15.68
N PRO A 69 21.38 23.79 16.39
CA PRO A 69 22.26 24.88 16.79
C PRO A 69 23.26 24.45 17.88
N GLU A 70 24.43 25.10 17.91
CA GLU A 70 25.57 24.70 18.78
C GLU A 70 25.22 24.69 20.29
N ASN A 71 24.34 25.58 20.74
CA ASN A 71 23.89 25.62 22.13
C ASN A 71 23.15 24.33 22.56
N PHE A 72 22.53 23.60 21.63
CA PHE A 72 21.86 22.33 21.92
C PHE A 72 22.79 21.12 21.87
N HIS A 73 23.99 21.22 21.28
CA HIS A 73 24.92 20.08 21.16
C HIS A 73 25.43 19.55 22.51
N LYS A 74 25.39 20.38 23.55
CA LYS A 74 25.78 19.95 24.91
C LYS A 74 24.68 19.19 25.62
N SER A 75 23.43 19.42 25.25
CA SER A 75 22.26 18.85 25.91
C SER A 75 21.64 17.70 25.13
N LEU A 76 21.74 17.69 23.80
CA LEU A 76 21.17 16.66 22.94
C LEU A 76 22.27 15.74 22.41
N ASP A 77 21.98 14.45 22.38
CA ASP A 77 22.79 13.48 21.65
C ASP A 77 22.60 13.74 20.15
N THR A 78 23.62 14.33 19.54
CA THR A 78 23.65 14.74 18.13
C THR A 78 24.73 13.95 17.41
N PRO A 79 24.44 13.34 16.25
CA PRO A 79 25.48 12.70 15.45
C PRO A 79 26.59 13.71 15.13
N SER A 80 27.85 13.33 15.37
CA SER A 80 29.02 14.19 15.13
C SER A 80 29.40 14.27 13.64
N LEU A 81 28.71 13.54 12.77
CA LEU A 81 29.01 13.39 11.35
C LEU A 81 28.15 14.32 10.48
N ALA A 82 28.72 14.81 9.37
CA ALA A 82 27.98 15.53 8.33
C ALA A 82 26.97 14.63 7.59
N THR A 83 27.13 13.31 7.68
CA THR A 83 26.22 12.30 7.11
C THR A 83 26.07 11.15 8.10
N ASP A 84 24.82 10.80 8.43
CA ASP A 84 24.47 9.67 9.28
C ASP A 84 23.82 8.57 8.42
N THR A 85 24.19 7.31 8.67
CA THR A 85 23.67 6.13 7.97
C THR A 85 22.57 5.40 8.73
N GLN A 86 22.14 5.94 9.88
CA GLN A 86 21.07 5.38 10.69
C GLN A 86 19.78 5.22 9.87
N LEU A 87 19.12 4.08 10.06
CA LEU A 87 17.81 3.81 9.48
C LEU A 87 16.71 4.58 10.24
N ILE A 88 16.12 5.56 9.57
CA ILE A 88 15.06 6.45 10.06
C ILE A 88 13.79 6.23 9.22
N SER A 89 12.63 6.32 9.87
CA SER A 89 11.29 6.24 9.27
C SER A 89 10.47 7.47 9.63
N SER A 90 9.52 7.87 8.77
CA SER A 90 8.67 9.05 9.01
C SER A 90 7.85 8.96 10.32
N VAL A 91 7.56 7.75 10.81
CA VAL A 91 6.87 7.56 12.11
C VAL A 91 7.73 7.99 13.31
N ASP A 92 9.01 8.23 13.11
CA ASP A 92 9.95 8.62 14.16
C ASP A 92 9.96 10.12 14.47
N PHE A 93 9.41 10.95 13.58
CA PHE A 93 9.42 12.40 13.77
C PHE A 93 8.66 12.82 15.04
N ALA A 94 7.47 12.24 15.26
CA ALA A 94 6.68 12.54 16.45
C ALA A 94 7.41 12.22 17.77
N PRO A 95 7.91 10.99 18.00
CA PRO A 95 8.67 10.69 19.22
C PRO A 95 9.99 11.48 19.29
N THR A 96 10.62 11.81 18.16
CA THR A 96 11.83 12.67 18.14
C THR A 96 11.52 14.07 18.67
N VAL A 97 10.47 14.73 18.19
CA VAL A 97 10.11 16.09 18.63
C VAL A 97 9.72 16.11 20.11
N LEU A 98 8.96 15.12 20.58
CA LEU A 98 8.62 14.99 22.00
C LEU A 98 9.88 14.83 22.86
N ASN A 99 10.79 13.94 22.44
CA ASN A 99 12.02 13.66 23.16
C ASN A 99 12.97 14.87 23.21
N ILE A 100 13.10 15.63 22.12
CA ILE A 100 13.83 16.91 22.09
C ILE A 100 13.24 17.91 23.09
N ALA A 101 11.91 17.94 23.24
CA ALA A 101 11.21 18.78 24.20
C ALA A 101 11.29 18.28 25.66
N GLY A 102 11.97 17.15 25.92
CA GLY A 102 12.04 16.52 27.24
C GLY A 102 10.72 15.87 27.67
N ILE A 103 9.85 15.54 26.73
CA ILE A 103 8.58 14.86 26.97
C ILE A 103 8.74 13.38 26.61
N ASP A 104 8.40 12.51 27.55
CA ASP A 104 8.41 11.06 27.31
C ASP A 104 7.37 10.69 26.23
N PRO A 105 7.81 10.09 25.10
CA PRO A 105 6.87 9.68 24.06
C PRO A 105 5.88 8.63 24.57
N PRO A 106 4.57 8.76 24.29
CA PRO A 106 3.59 7.75 24.67
C PRO A 106 3.91 6.37 24.09
N SER A 107 3.67 5.31 24.86
CA SER A 107 4.03 3.93 24.49
C SER A 107 3.28 3.37 23.27
N TYR A 108 2.18 3.99 22.87
CA TYR A 108 1.43 3.61 21.66
C TYR A 108 2.02 4.17 20.37
N LEU A 109 2.99 5.09 20.43
CA LEU A 109 3.71 5.55 19.25
C LEU A 109 4.65 4.44 18.76
N GLN A 110 4.55 4.11 17.47
CA GLN A 110 5.30 3.01 16.87
C GLN A 110 6.74 3.39 16.49
N GLY A 111 7.00 4.68 16.32
CA GLY A 111 8.34 5.21 16.03
C GLY A 111 9.22 5.31 17.26
N ARG A 112 10.41 5.86 17.07
CA ARG A 112 11.40 6.09 18.14
C ARG A 112 12.17 7.37 17.89
N ALA A 113 12.66 8.01 18.95
CA ALA A 113 13.52 9.17 18.78
C ALA A 113 14.83 8.78 18.07
N PHE A 114 15.23 9.55 17.06
CA PHE A 114 16.52 9.42 16.37
C PHE A 114 17.49 10.57 16.69
N LEU A 115 17.00 11.60 17.38
CA LEU A 115 17.73 12.79 17.83
C LEU A 115 17.13 13.24 19.15
N GLY A 116 17.96 13.61 20.13
CA GLY A 116 17.49 14.14 21.40
C GLY A 116 18.16 13.55 22.64
N LEU A 117 17.39 13.30 23.70
CA LEU A 117 17.83 12.82 25.00
C LEU A 117 17.67 11.30 25.11
N HIS A 118 18.65 10.62 25.71
CA HIS A 118 18.56 9.20 26.09
C HIS A 118 18.12 8.28 24.93
N LEU A 119 18.78 8.40 23.78
CA LEU A 119 18.42 7.66 22.57
C LEU A 119 18.55 6.14 22.75
N SER A 120 17.63 5.40 22.14
CA SER A 120 17.70 3.94 22.06
C SER A 120 18.80 3.49 21.07
N PRO A 121 19.33 2.26 21.18
CA PRO A 121 20.30 1.72 20.21
C PRO A 121 19.73 1.67 18.80
N SER A 122 20.51 1.92 17.75
CA SER A 122 20.06 1.95 16.35
C SER A 122 19.26 0.70 15.95
N ARG A 123 18.26 0.87 15.07
CA ARG A 123 17.45 -0.26 14.56
C ARG A 123 18.17 -0.97 13.42
N GLU A 124 17.87 -2.25 13.25
CA GLU A 124 18.34 -3.05 12.12
C GLU A 124 17.45 -2.88 10.88
N PHE A 125 16.15 -2.64 11.06
CA PHE A 125 15.17 -2.61 9.98
C PHE A 125 14.24 -1.40 10.01
N VAL A 126 13.93 -0.84 8.84
CA VAL A 126 12.78 0.04 8.61
C VAL A 126 11.73 -0.70 7.79
N TYR A 127 10.47 -0.29 8.00
CA TYR A 127 9.31 -0.95 7.42
C TYR A 127 8.47 0.06 6.64
N GLY A 128 7.69 -0.45 5.68
CA GLY A 128 6.76 0.36 4.90
C GLY A 128 5.55 -0.44 4.47
N ALA A 129 4.45 0.28 4.24
CA ALA A 129 3.19 -0.29 3.80
C ALA A 129 2.60 0.53 2.66
N ARG A 130 1.91 -0.17 1.77
CA ARG A 130 1.08 0.38 0.70
C ARG A 130 -0.24 -0.37 0.72
N ASP A 131 -1.34 0.39 0.71
CA ASP A 131 -2.69 -0.14 0.70
C ASP A 131 -3.45 0.37 -0.54
N ARG A 132 -4.35 1.34 -0.39
CA ARG A 132 -5.06 1.97 -1.51
C ARG A 132 -4.28 3.16 -2.10
N MET A 133 -4.22 3.22 -3.41
CA MET A 133 -3.68 4.32 -4.21
C MET A 133 -4.79 4.94 -5.05
N ASP A 134 -5.24 6.13 -4.64
CA ASP A 134 -6.45 6.77 -5.17
C ASP A 134 -7.64 5.77 -5.22
N GLU A 135 -8.05 5.33 -6.40
CA GLU A 135 -9.16 4.41 -6.65
C GLU A 135 -8.77 2.92 -6.74
N ARG A 136 -7.52 2.53 -6.47
CA ARG A 136 -7.04 1.15 -6.64
C ARG A 136 -6.42 0.59 -5.37
N TYR A 137 -6.86 -0.60 -4.97
CA TYR A 137 -6.24 -1.35 -3.85
C TYR A 137 -5.06 -2.18 -4.36
N ASP A 138 -3.95 -2.17 -3.62
CA ASP A 138 -2.81 -3.06 -3.86
C ASP A 138 -2.04 -3.23 -2.54
N ILE A 139 -2.33 -4.28 -1.79
CA ILE A 139 -1.77 -4.47 -0.44
C ILE A 139 -0.33 -5.00 -0.56
N ILE A 140 0.63 -4.17 -0.19
CA ILE A 140 2.07 -4.46 -0.26
C ILE A 140 2.75 -4.04 1.04
N ARG A 141 3.71 -4.84 1.49
CA ARG A 141 4.53 -4.56 2.68
C ARG A 141 6.01 -4.69 2.37
N THR A 142 6.85 -3.90 3.01
CA THR A 142 8.31 -3.94 2.81
C THR A 142 9.06 -3.87 4.14
N VAL A 143 10.21 -4.54 4.18
CA VAL A 143 11.24 -4.33 5.19
C VAL A 143 12.57 -4.08 4.48
N ARG A 144 13.36 -3.14 5.02
CA ARG A 144 14.65 -2.75 4.48
C ARG A 144 15.66 -2.57 5.61
N ASP A 145 16.84 -3.15 5.47
CA ASP A 145 17.99 -2.84 6.33
C ASP A 145 18.96 -1.89 5.60
N THR A 146 20.23 -1.86 5.96
CA THR A 146 21.20 -0.98 5.30
C THR A 146 21.53 -1.37 3.85
N GLN A 147 21.27 -2.62 3.42
CA GLN A 147 21.67 -3.11 2.10
C GLN A 147 20.56 -3.82 1.33
N TYR A 148 19.68 -4.55 2.00
CA TYR A 148 18.67 -5.38 1.38
C TYR A 148 17.28 -4.80 1.58
N ARG A 149 16.44 -4.93 0.54
CA ARG A 149 15.00 -4.68 0.63
C ARG A 149 14.24 -5.94 0.28
N TYR A 150 13.27 -6.26 1.11
CA TYR A 150 12.26 -7.29 0.86
C TYR A 150 10.89 -6.63 0.67
N ILE A 151 10.12 -7.12 -0.30
CA ILE A 151 8.74 -6.72 -0.56
C ILE A 151 7.85 -7.96 -0.62
N ARG A 152 6.69 -7.89 0.02
CA ARG A 152 5.62 -8.89 -0.05
C ARG A 152 4.42 -8.31 -0.79
N ASN A 153 4.03 -8.93 -1.89
CA ASN A 153 2.81 -8.62 -2.63
C ASN A 153 1.69 -9.59 -2.24
N PHE A 154 0.64 -9.10 -1.59
CA PHE A 154 -0.49 -9.94 -1.16
C PHE A 154 -1.49 -10.23 -2.29
N GLU A 155 -1.43 -9.45 -3.37
CA GLU A 155 -2.28 -9.61 -4.55
C GLU A 155 -1.43 -9.65 -5.83
N PRO A 156 -0.63 -10.72 -6.04
CA PRO A 156 0.34 -10.82 -7.13
C PRO A 156 -0.31 -10.82 -8.52
N LEU A 157 -1.59 -11.18 -8.65
CA LEU A 157 -2.29 -11.15 -9.93
C LEU A 157 -2.70 -9.73 -10.39
N LYS A 158 -2.50 -8.71 -9.55
CA LYS A 158 -2.69 -7.33 -9.97
C LYS A 158 -1.45 -6.85 -10.73
N PRO A 159 -1.62 -6.03 -11.79
CA PRO A 159 -0.48 -5.48 -12.49
C PRO A 159 0.38 -4.64 -11.55
N TYR A 160 1.65 -4.44 -11.94
CA TYR A 160 2.52 -3.48 -11.25
C TYR A 160 1.82 -2.12 -11.21
N TYR A 161 1.38 -1.61 -12.36
CA TYR A 161 0.68 -0.34 -12.44
C TYR A 161 -0.77 -0.47 -12.92
N GLN A 162 -1.69 -0.37 -11.96
CA GLN A 162 -3.12 -0.26 -12.25
C GLN A 162 -3.43 1.14 -12.82
N TYR A 163 -4.38 1.20 -13.75
CA TYR A 163 -4.86 2.48 -14.27
C TYR A 163 -5.51 3.29 -13.15
N MET A 164 -5.08 4.54 -13.04
CA MET A 164 -5.62 5.54 -12.13
C MET A 164 -5.75 6.87 -12.88
N ASN A 165 -6.86 7.58 -12.73
CA ASN A 165 -7.16 8.80 -13.47
C ASN A 165 -6.11 9.90 -13.27
N THR A 166 -5.46 10.01 -12.11
CA THR A 166 -4.49 11.09 -11.86
C THR A 166 -3.15 10.84 -12.58
N PRO A 167 -2.47 9.68 -12.39
CA PRO A 167 -1.23 9.41 -13.11
C PRO A 167 -1.36 9.36 -14.63
N GLU A 168 -2.48 8.87 -15.15
CA GLU A 168 -2.71 8.71 -16.60
C GLU A 168 -2.82 10.06 -17.34
N LYS A 169 -2.96 11.18 -16.59
CA LYS A 169 -2.85 12.55 -17.14
C LYS A 169 -1.41 13.01 -17.35
N GLY A 170 -0.42 12.34 -16.74
CA GLY A 170 0.98 12.73 -16.80
C GLY A 170 1.62 12.40 -18.16
N ALA A 171 2.41 13.34 -18.71
CA ALA A 171 3.01 13.18 -20.04
C ALA A 171 3.94 11.95 -20.13
N THR A 172 4.74 11.69 -19.09
CA THR A 172 5.56 10.46 -19.02
C THR A 172 4.69 9.19 -19.00
N MET A 173 3.58 9.18 -18.27
CA MET A 173 2.69 8.00 -18.22
C MET A 173 2.02 7.74 -19.58
N GLN A 174 1.58 8.79 -20.27
CA GLN A 174 1.00 8.68 -21.62
C GLN A 174 2.00 8.11 -22.63
N GLU A 175 3.27 8.52 -22.54
CA GLU A 175 4.33 7.96 -23.40
C GLU A 175 4.60 6.48 -23.07
N ILE A 176 4.57 6.08 -21.79
CA ILE A 176 4.65 4.66 -21.38
C ILE A 176 3.51 3.87 -22.01
N ARG A 177 2.25 4.33 -21.90
CA ARG A 177 1.08 3.66 -22.49
C ARG A 177 1.17 3.55 -24.01
N LYS A 178 1.69 4.57 -24.69
CA LYS A 178 1.92 4.54 -26.13
C LYS A 178 2.95 3.48 -26.52
N GLN A 179 4.07 3.39 -25.79
CA GLN A 179 5.09 2.38 -26.07
C GLN A 179 4.59 0.97 -25.77
N GLU A 180 3.84 0.80 -24.68
CA GLU A 180 3.15 -0.44 -24.32
C GLU A 180 2.24 -0.93 -25.46
N ALA A 181 1.36 -0.06 -25.96
CA ALA A 181 0.46 -0.37 -27.06
C ALA A 181 1.18 -0.71 -28.38
N SER A 182 2.38 -0.17 -28.59
CA SER A 182 3.21 -0.46 -29.77
C SER A 182 4.08 -1.73 -29.64
N GLY A 183 4.14 -2.34 -28.45
CA GLY A 183 5.03 -3.46 -28.15
C GLY A 183 6.52 -3.10 -28.12
N GLN A 184 6.85 -1.82 -27.89
CA GLN A 184 8.22 -1.28 -27.96
C GLN A 184 8.79 -0.90 -26.59
N LEU A 185 8.21 -1.38 -25.49
CA LEU A 185 8.75 -1.12 -24.16
C LEU A 185 10.10 -1.81 -23.99
N GLU A 186 11.09 -1.04 -23.55
CA GLU A 186 12.37 -1.57 -23.09
C GLU A 186 12.17 -2.56 -21.94
N PRO A 187 13.00 -3.62 -21.80
CA PRO A 187 12.77 -4.69 -20.83
C PRO A 187 12.56 -4.24 -19.38
N VAL A 188 13.32 -3.24 -18.93
CA VAL A 188 13.19 -2.68 -17.58
C VAL A 188 11.86 -1.97 -17.39
N MET A 189 11.37 -1.27 -18.42
CA MET A 189 10.07 -0.61 -18.39
C MET A 189 8.92 -1.62 -18.53
N ALA A 190 9.15 -2.73 -19.24
CA ALA A 190 8.18 -3.81 -19.34
C ALA A 190 7.85 -4.44 -17.97
N LEU A 191 8.78 -4.43 -17.01
CA LEU A 191 8.49 -4.84 -15.62
C LEU A 191 7.40 -3.96 -15.00
N PHE A 192 7.46 -2.64 -15.21
CA PHE A 192 6.46 -1.71 -14.67
C PHE A 192 5.07 -1.88 -15.32
N SER A 193 5.04 -2.38 -16.56
CA SER A 193 3.82 -2.72 -17.31
C SER A 193 3.40 -4.19 -17.16
N ALA A 194 4.08 -4.98 -16.33
CA ALA A 194 3.75 -6.39 -16.17
C ALA A 194 2.35 -6.55 -15.55
N LYS A 195 1.59 -7.51 -16.10
CA LYS A 195 0.21 -7.81 -15.70
C LYS A 195 0.11 -8.45 -14.32
N GLU A 196 1.21 -9.02 -13.85
CA GLU A 196 1.31 -9.70 -12.57
C GLU A 196 2.65 -9.34 -11.91
N LYS A 197 2.70 -9.51 -10.59
CA LYS A 197 3.86 -9.29 -9.73
C LYS A 197 4.33 -10.64 -9.14
N PRO A 198 5.62 -10.80 -8.85
CA PRO A 198 6.06 -11.90 -8.01
C PRO A 198 5.45 -11.76 -6.62
N VAL A 199 5.23 -12.88 -5.93
CA VAL A 199 4.69 -12.89 -4.55
C VAL A 199 5.66 -12.18 -3.60
N GLU A 200 6.95 -12.38 -3.83
CA GLU A 200 8.04 -11.86 -3.02
C GLU A 200 9.08 -11.21 -3.92
N GLU A 201 9.68 -10.13 -3.43
CA GLU A 201 10.82 -9.48 -4.07
C GLU A 201 11.94 -9.30 -3.05
N LEU A 202 13.19 -9.57 -3.45
CA LEU A 202 14.39 -9.32 -2.67
C LEU A 202 15.41 -8.62 -3.55
N TYR A 203 15.95 -7.50 -3.06
CA TYR A 203 16.94 -6.70 -3.77
C TYR A 203 18.15 -6.43 -2.88
N ASP A 204 19.35 -6.48 -3.46
CA ASP A 204 20.56 -5.88 -2.90
C ASP A 204 20.66 -4.45 -3.45
N THR A 205 20.33 -3.45 -2.63
CA THR A 205 20.27 -2.04 -3.06
C THR A 205 21.65 -1.42 -3.25
N HIS A 206 22.74 -2.09 -2.82
CA HIS A 206 24.10 -1.64 -3.13
C HIS A 206 24.53 -2.10 -4.53
N ALA A 207 24.25 -3.35 -4.88
CA ALA A 207 24.58 -3.90 -6.19
C ALA A 207 23.58 -3.47 -7.29
N ASP A 208 22.31 -3.29 -6.90
CA ASP A 208 21.19 -2.91 -7.77
C ASP A 208 20.39 -1.76 -7.14
N PRO A 209 20.87 -0.51 -7.25
CA PRO A 209 20.23 0.65 -6.63
C PRO A 209 18.87 1.03 -7.26
N PHE A 210 18.50 0.40 -8.37
CA PHE A 210 17.21 0.61 -9.03
C PHE A 210 16.20 -0.50 -8.74
N GLU A 211 16.62 -1.55 -8.02
CA GLU A 211 15.78 -2.66 -7.55
C GLU A 211 15.07 -3.35 -8.73
N ILE A 212 15.82 -3.71 -9.76
CA ILE A 212 15.37 -4.34 -11.01
C ILE A 212 15.53 -5.86 -10.96
N HIS A 213 16.59 -6.37 -10.33
CA HIS A 213 16.97 -7.77 -10.33
C HIS A 213 16.49 -8.46 -9.05
N ASN A 214 15.34 -9.11 -9.14
CA ASN A 214 14.76 -9.85 -8.02
C ASN A 214 15.57 -11.12 -7.70
N LEU A 215 16.04 -11.23 -6.45
CA LEU A 215 16.94 -12.29 -5.96
C LEU A 215 16.20 -13.48 -5.30
N VAL A 216 14.87 -13.50 -5.29
CA VAL A 216 14.10 -14.54 -4.56
C VAL A 216 14.37 -15.97 -5.03
N ASP A 217 14.69 -16.15 -6.31
CA ASP A 217 14.96 -17.46 -6.89
C ASP A 217 16.45 -17.85 -6.81
N ASP A 218 17.32 -16.97 -6.33
CA ASP A 218 18.75 -17.26 -6.19
C ASP A 218 19.01 -18.00 -4.86
N PRO A 219 19.44 -19.28 -4.91
CA PRO A 219 19.68 -20.07 -3.70
C PRO A 219 20.71 -19.43 -2.75
N ALA A 220 21.65 -18.63 -3.26
CA ALA A 220 22.66 -17.95 -2.45
C ALA A 220 22.06 -16.94 -1.46
N PHE A 221 20.87 -16.41 -1.76
CA PHE A 221 20.16 -15.44 -0.93
C PHE A 221 19.03 -16.06 -0.09
N SER A 222 18.85 -17.39 -0.11
CA SER A 222 17.75 -18.07 0.61
C SER A 222 17.72 -17.76 2.11
N GLN A 223 18.89 -17.74 2.76
CA GLN A 223 18.99 -17.38 4.18
C GLN A 223 18.52 -15.94 4.40
N ARG A 224 19.02 -15.01 3.58
CA ARG A 224 18.70 -13.59 3.70
C ARG A 224 17.22 -13.30 3.45
N LEU A 225 16.64 -13.96 2.44
CA LEU A 225 15.21 -13.94 2.17
C LEU A 225 14.42 -14.41 3.40
N GLY A 226 14.84 -15.49 4.05
CA GLY A 226 14.24 -16.01 5.28
C GLY A 226 14.27 -15.02 6.44
N GLU A 227 15.42 -14.38 6.68
CA GLU A 227 15.60 -13.34 7.71
C GLU A 227 14.67 -12.15 7.49
N MET A 228 14.65 -11.61 6.26
CA MET A 228 13.82 -10.45 5.91
C MET A 228 12.33 -10.78 5.98
N ARG A 229 11.91 -11.95 5.50
CA ARG A 229 10.53 -12.42 5.61
C ARG A 229 10.09 -12.52 7.08
N HIS A 230 10.96 -13.08 7.92
CA HIS A 230 10.69 -13.18 9.36
C HIS A 230 10.60 -11.80 10.01
N ALA A 231 11.53 -10.89 9.72
CA ALA A 231 11.54 -9.53 10.24
C ALA A 231 10.25 -8.78 9.89
N LEU A 232 9.74 -8.93 8.66
CA LEU A 232 8.47 -8.33 8.26
C LEU A 232 7.30 -8.91 9.05
N SER A 233 7.19 -10.23 9.16
CA SER A 233 6.11 -10.90 9.88
C SER A 233 6.08 -10.51 11.38
N VAL A 234 7.25 -10.46 12.03
CA VAL A 234 7.37 -10.01 13.42
C VAL A 234 6.86 -8.57 13.57
N TRP A 235 7.23 -7.68 12.65
CA TRP A 235 6.75 -6.30 12.68
C TRP A 235 5.23 -6.21 12.49
N GLN A 236 4.66 -6.89 11.49
CA GLN A 236 3.21 -6.88 11.23
C GLN A 236 2.40 -7.36 12.44
N ASN A 237 2.86 -8.41 13.11
CA ASN A 237 2.24 -8.92 14.34
C ASN A 237 2.39 -7.91 15.49
N LYS A 238 3.56 -7.31 15.66
CA LYS A 238 3.82 -6.32 16.70
C LYS A 238 2.94 -5.07 16.57
N ILE A 239 2.75 -4.58 15.34
CA ILE A 239 1.96 -3.36 15.10
C ILE A 239 0.46 -3.63 15.01
N GLY A 240 0.05 -4.90 14.91
CA GLY A 240 -1.32 -5.28 14.61
C GLY A 240 -1.78 -4.67 13.28
N ASP A 241 -1.21 -5.11 12.17
CA ASP A 241 -1.40 -4.54 10.82
C ASP A 241 -2.88 -4.47 10.36
N ILE A 242 -3.56 -3.40 10.75
CA ILE A 242 -4.96 -3.14 10.38
C ILE A 242 -5.12 -2.81 8.90
N GLY A 243 -4.04 -2.56 8.15
CA GLY A 243 -4.11 -2.37 6.70
C GLY A 243 -4.48 -3.66 5.95
N LEU A 244 -4.47 -4.81 6.64
CA LEU A 244 -5.02 -6.07 6.13
C LEU A 244 -6.55 -6.18 6.33
N ILE A 245 -7.19 -5.24 7.02
CA ILE A 245 -8.65 -5.20 7.17
C ILE A 245 -9.21 -4.41 5.97
N PRO A 246 -10.16 -4.96 5.19
CA PRO A 246 -10.80 -4.22 4.09
C PRO A 246 -11.46 -2.92 4.58
N GLU A 247 -11.38 -1.83 3.81
CA GLU A 247 -11.88 -0.51 4.25
C GLU A 247 -13.36 -0.52 4.66
N ALA A 248 -14.22 -1.31 4.01
CA ALA A 248 -15.61 -1.48 4.42
C ALA A 248 -15.73 -2.14 5.80
N GLU A 249 -14.89 -3.13 6.11
CA GLU A 249 -14.82 -3.71 7.46
C GLU A 249 -14.24 -2.70 8.46
N ILE A 250 -13.26 -1.87 8.09
CA ILE A 250 -12.75 -0.82 8.98
C ILE A 250 -13.89 0.13 9.38
N GLU A 251 -14.75 0.56 8.44
CA GLU A 251 -15.90 1.42 8.76
C GLU A 251 -16.89 0.74 9.72
N ILE A 252 -17.20 -0.54 9.49
CA ILE A 252 -18.08 -1.34 10.35
C ILE A 252 -17.48 -1.47 11.76
N LEU A 253 -16.20 -1.86 11.84
CA LEU A 253 -15.50 -2.04 13.10
C LEU A 253 -15.33 -0.71 13.86
N GLU A 254 -15.08 0.40 13.16
CA GLU A 254 -14.96 1.74 13.74
C GLU A 254 -16.29 2.19 14.36
N HIS A 255 -17.42 1.94 13.70
CA HIS A 255 -18.74 2.23 14.26
C HIS A 255 -18.96 1.51 15.60
N ASP A 256 -18.55 0.24 15.70
CA ASP A 256 -18.73 -0.56 16.92
C ASP A 256 -17.73 -0.21 18.03
N ALA A 257 -16.48 0.11 17.67
CA ALA A 257 -15.43 0.43 18.63
C ALA A 257 -15.38 1.92 19.03
N GLY A 258 -16.09 2.79 18.31
CA GLY A 258 -16.10 4.24 18.52
C GLY A 258 -14.94 4.99 17.85
N SER A 259 -13.83 4.31 17.54
CA SER A 259 -12.76 4.88 16.71
C SER A 259 -11.87 3.80 16.09
N ARG A 260 -11.09 4.14 15.05
CA ARG A 260 -10.06 3.24 14.50
C ARG A 260 -8.96 2.89 15.50
N PHE A 261 -8.63 3.80 16.41
CA PHE A 261 -7.64 3.54 17.46
C PHE A 261 -8.09 2.38 18.35
N GLU A 262 -9.38 2.35 18.71
CA GLU A 262 -9.99 1.30 19.52
C GLU A 262 -10.16 -0.04 18.78
N ILE A 263 -10.03 -0.08 17.45
CA ILE A 263 -9.96 -1.37 16.71
C ILE A 263 -8.73 -2.18 17.15
N LEU A 264 -7.61 -1.51 17.42
CA LEU A 264 -6.36 -2.13 17.85
C LEU A 264 -6.23 -2.21 19.38
N HIS A 265 -6.67 -1.17 20.09
CA HIS A 265 -6.42 -1.03 21.53
C HIS A 265 -7.61 -1.40 22.43
N GLY A 266 -8.79 -1.60 21.86
CA GLY A 266 -10.00 -1.94 22.60
C GLY A 266 -10.10 -3.43 22.94
N ASN A 267 -10.82 -3.76 24.02
CA ASN A 267 -11.11 -5.14 24.40
C ASN A 267 -12.31 -5.69 23.59
N ARG A 268 -12.05 -6.55 22.59
CA ARG A 268 -13.09 -7.23 21.79
C ARG A 268 -13.25 -8.72 22.17
N GLY A 269 -13.90 -9.00 23.30
CA GLY A 269 -14.45 -10.34 23.60
C GLY A 269 -13.47 -11.54 23.58
N ASP A 270 -13.99 -12.75 23.32
CA ASP A 270 -13.44 -14.08 23.66
C ASP A 270 -12.07 -14.49 23.07
N SER A 271 -11.37 -13.62 22.36
CA SER A 271 -9.99 -13.86 21.93
C SER A 271 -9.17 -12.58 22.08
N PRO A 272 -7.93 -12.63 22.61
CA PRO A 272 -7.03 -11.49 22.59
C PRO A 272 -6.89 -10.93 21.17
N VAL A 273 -6.92 -9.60 21.03
CA VAL A 273 -6.75 -8.88 19.74
C VAL A 273 -5.49 -9.34 19.02
N GLU A 274 -4.43 -9.62 19.79
CA GLU A 274 -3.15 -10.16 19.31
C GLU A 274 -3.31 -11.47 18.52
N ASN A 275 -4.11 -12.41 19.03
CA ASN A 275 -4.34 -13.70 18.35
C ASN A 275 -5.12 -13.52 17.05
N ARG A 276 -6.09 -12.60 17.03
CA ARG A 276 -6.90 -12.29 15.83
C ARG A 276 -6.04 -11.71 14.71
N LEU A 277 -5.23 -10.69 15.03
CA LEU A 277 -4.41 -9.99 14.03
C LEU A 277 -3.26 -10.88 13.53
N ALA A 278 -2.70 -11.74 14.38
CA ALA A 278 -1.73 -12.74 13.94
C ALA A 278 -2.33 -13.73 12.93
N THR A 279 -3.54 -14.26 13.19
CA THR A 279 -4.24 -15.11 12.22
C THR A 279 -4.56 -14.35 10.93
N LEU A 280 -4.93 -13.07 11.01
CA LEU A 280 -5.17 -12.25 9.83
C LEU A 280 -3.91 -12.12 8.96
N VAL A 281 -2.74 -11.85 9.57
CA VAL A 281 -1.45 -11.79 8.86
C VAL A 281 -1.12 -13.14 8.20
N GLU A 282 -1.34 -14.24 8.91
CA GLU A 282 -1.09 -15.59 8.40
C GLU A 282 -1.95 -15.93 7.18
N ILE A 283 -3.26 -15.69 7.27
CA ILE A 283 -4.21 -16.01 6.18
C ILE A 283 -4.00 -15.06 4.99
N ALA A 284 -3.74 -13.77 5.24
CA ALA A 284 -3.39 -12.83 4.17
C ALA A 284 -2.11 -13.26 3.44
N THR A 285 -1.09 -13.70 4.18
CA THR A 285 0.14 -14.23 3.57
C THR A 285 -0.16 -15.47 2.72
N SER A 286 -0.97 -16.38 3.25
CA SER A 286 -1.34 -17.62 2.55
C SER A 286 -2.16 -17.38 1.28
N ALA A 287 -2.86 -16.25 1.18
CA ALA A 287 -3.67 -15.88 0.02
C ALA A 287 -2.86 -15.65 -1.27
N SER A 288 -1.54 -15.57 -1.20
CA SER A 288 -0.65 -15.42 -2.36
C SER A 288 0.38 -16.56 -2.50
N ASP A 289 0.34 -17.58 -1.65
CA ASP A 289 1.32 -18.69 -1.59
C ASP A 289 0.99 -19.86 -2.54
N GLY A 290 -0.06 -19.74 -3.36
CA GLY A 290 -0.42 -20.72 -4.38
C GLY A 290 -1.24 -21.92 -3.87
N PRO A 291 -1.42 -22.95 -4.73
CA PRO A 291 -2.42 -24.01 -4.52
C PRO A 291 -2.24 -24.86 -3.26
N ALA A 292 -1.02 -24.94 -2.72
CA ALA A 292 -0.73 -25.70 -1.50
C ALA A 292 -1.50 -25.17 -0.27
N ARG A 293 -1.98 -23.91 -0.32
CA ARG A 293 -2.74 -23.28 0.76
C ARG A 293 -4.25 -23.51 0.69
N ILE A 294 -4.77 -24.15 -0.36
CA ILE A 294 -6.22 -24.38 -0.52
C ILE A 294 -6.90 -24.95 0.75
N PRO A 295 -6.36 -26.00 1.43
CA PRO A 295 -7.00 -26.53 2.63
C PRO A 295 -7.14 -25.49 3.76
N GLN A 296 -6.11 -24.66 3.96
CA GLN A 296 -6.11 -23.62 4.98
C GLN A 296 -7.09 -22.49 4.62
N LEU A 297 -7.13 -22.08 3.36
CA LEU A 297 -8.06 -21.04 2.90
C LEU A 297 -9.52 -21.52 3.04
N LEU A 298 -9.82 -22.78 2.71
CA LEU A 298 -11.16 -23.35 2.89
C LEU A 298 -11.59 -23.39 4.36
N ASP A 299 -10.69 -23.72 5.28
CA ASP A 299 -10.97 -23.66 6.72
C ASP A 299 -11.26 -22.22 7.17
N ALA A 300 -10.43 -21.27 6.72
CA ALA A 300 -10.55 -19.85 7.04
C ALA A 300 -11.85 -19.20 6.54
N LEU A 301 -12.53 -19.74 5.52
CA LEU A 301 -13.88 -19.30 5.12
C LEU A 301 -14.93 -19.48 6.23
N ASN A 302 -14.69 -20.31 7.24
CA ASN A 302 -15.60 -20.51 8.38
C ASN A 302 -15.26 -19.62 9.58
N ASN A 303 -14.24 -18.75 9.48
CA ASN A 303 -13.78 -17.96 10.60
C ASN A 303 -14.84 -16.93 11.03
N LYS A 304 -14.95 -16.67 12.35
CA LYS A 304 -15.86 -15.64 12.89
C LYS A 304 -15.53 -14.23 12.39
N ASP A 305 -14.26 -13.98 12.09
CA ASP A 305 -13.77 -12.68 11.62
C ASP A 305 -13.98 -12.50 10.11
N PRO A 306 -14.76 -11.50 9.66
CA PRO A 306 -14.96 -11.24 8.24
C PRO A 306 -13.66 -10.87 7.50
N SER A 307 -12.66 -10.30 8.19
CA SER A 307 -11.37 -9.98 7.56
C SER A 307 -10.58 -11.24 7.20
N ILE A 308 -10.69 -12.30 8.02
CA ILE A 308 -10.06 -13.60 7.73
C ILE A 308 -10.78 -14.29 6.58
N ARG A 309 -12.12 -14.29 6.59
CA ARG A 309 -12.93 -14.84 5.48
C ARG A 309 -12.66 -14.09 4.16
N TYR A 310 -12.48 -12.78 4.21
CA TYR A 310 -12.12 -11.95 3.06
C TYR A 310 -10.81 -12.41 2.42
N TRP A 311 -9.75 -12.59 3.21
CA TRP A 311 -8.46 -13.05 2.69
C TRP A 311 -8.50 -14.49 2.19
N ALA A 312 -9.31 -15.34 2.83
CA ALA A 312 -9.55 -16.70 2.35
C ALA A 312 -10.18 -16.70 0.94
N ALA A 313 -11.27 -15.95 0.73
CA ALA A 313 -11.91 -15.82 -0.57
C ALA A 313 -10.99 -15.14 -1.61
N THR A 314 -10.29 -14.07 -1.21
CA THR A 314 -9.28 -13.40 -2.05
C THR A 314 -8.19 -14.36 -2.50
N GLY A 315 -7.69 -15.19 -1.59
CA GLY A 315 -6.65 -16.18 -1.87
C GLY A 315 -7.10 -17.26 -2.83
N ILE A 316 -8.32 -17.77 -2.67
CA ILE A 316 -8.90 -18.72 -3.63
C ILE A 316 -9.02 -18.08 -5.02
N GLY A 317 -9.47 -16.82 -5.10
CA GLY A 317 -9.50 -16.07 -6.36
C GLY A 317 -8.10 -15.82 -6.96
N ASN A 318 -7.08 -15.61 -6.13
CA ASN A 318 -5.69 -15.45 -6.56
C ASN A 318 -5.07 -16.76 -7.05
N ILE A 319 -5.50 -17.91 -6.52
CA ILE A 319 -5.06 -19.21 -7.02
C ILE A 319 -5.69 -19.47 -8.39
N GLY A 320 -6.94 -19.06 -8.61
CA GLY A 320 -7.61 -19.16 -9.91
C GLY A 320 -7.92 -20.60 -10.31
N ALA A 321 -7.70 -20.96 -11.58
CA ALA A 321 -8.10 -22.26 -12.15
C ALA A 321 -7.69 -23.51 -11.33
N PRO A 322 -6.48 -23.61 -10.72
CA PRO A 322 -6.13 -24.69 -9.80
C PRO A 322 -7.06 -24.85 -8.59
N ALA A 323 -7.78 -23.81 -8.17
CA ALA A 323 -8.76 -23.84 -7.08
C ALA A 323 -10.19 -24.10 -7.55
N LYS A 324 -10.44 -24.49 -8.82
CA LYS A 324 -11.80 -24.70 -9.35
C LYS A 324 -12.66 -25.68 -8.57
N SER A 325 -12.05 -26.67 -7.89
CA SER A 325 -12.76 -27.60 -7.01
C SER A 325 -13.41 -26.93 -5.78
N THR A 326 -13.01 -25.71 -5.46
CA THR A 326 -13.54 -24.92 -4.33
C THR A 326 -14.77 -24.09 -4.68
N LEU A 327 -15.18 -24.05 -5.96
CA LEU A 327 -16.23 -23.15 -6.47
C LEU A 327 -17.50 -23.18 -5.61
N ILE A 328 -18.04 -24.38 -5.34
CA ILE A 328 -19.26 -24.55 -4.53
C ILE A 328 -19.07 -23.92 -3.14
N ARG A 329 -17.92 -24.17 -2.50
CA ARG A 329 -17.67 -23.70 -1.13
C ARG A 329 -17.51 -22.19 -1.07
N VAL A 330 -16.90 -21.57 -2.08
CA VAL A 330 -16.76 -20.10 -2.15
C VAL A 330 -18.07 -19.43 -2.57
N ALA A 331 -18.88 -20.08 -3.41
CA ALA A 331 -20.20 -19.57 -3.80
C ALA A 331 -21.14 -19.42 -2.59
N GLU A 332 -21.01 -20.27 -1.56
CA GLU A 332 -21.73 -20.09 -0.28
C GLU A 332 -21.42 -18.74 0.41
N CYS A 333 -20.28 -18.12 0.13
CA CYS A 333 -19.90 -16.82 0.69
C CYS A 333 -20.47 -15.62 -0.09
N LEU A 334 -21.19 -15.85 -1.20
CA LEU A 334 -21.91 -14.79 -1.92
C LEU A 334 -23.04 -14.17 -1.08
N ASP A 335 -23.54 -14.90 -0.10
CA ASP A 335 -24.55 -14.46 0.88
C ASP A 335 -23.95 -14.11 2.25
N ASP A 336 -22.63 -13.92 2.36
CA ASP A 336 -21.97 -13.60 3.63
C ASP A 336 -22.51 -12.28 4.23
N PRO A 337 -22.64 -12.14 5.56
CA PRO A 337 -23.07 -10.88 6.18
C PRO A 337 -22.16 -9.68 5.86
N SER A 338 -20.85 -9.90 5.65
CA SER A 338 -19.88 -8.86 5.33
C SER A 338 -19.91 -8.52 3.84
N PRO A 339 -20.06 -7.23 3.46
CA PRO A 339 -19.94 -6.80 2.06
C PRO A 339 -18.55 -7.12 1.49
N SER A 340 -17.50 -7.00 2.28
CA SER A 340 -16.13 -7.30 1.84
C SER A 340 -15.98 -8.77 1.46
N VAL A 341 -16.55 -9.68 2.25
CA VAL A 341 -16.51 -11.13 1.96
C VAL A 341 -17.34 -11.44 0.72
N ARG A 342 -18.55 -10.88 0.57
CA ARG A 342 -19.39 -11.08 -0.62
C ARG A 342 -18.66 -10.67 -1.91
N ILE A 343 -18.00 -9.51 -1.90
CA ILE A 343 -17.25 -8.98 -3.06
C ILE A 343 -16.03 -9.86 -3.37
N ALA A 344 -15.27 -10.28 -2.35
CA ALA A 344 -14.13 -11.17 -2.53
C ALA A 344 -14.56 -12.56 -3.07
N ALA A 345 -15.68 -13.09 -2.57
CA ALA A 345 -16.29 -14.33 -3.05
C ALA A 345 -16.76 -14.20 -4.50
N ALA A 346 -17.45 -13.11 -4.86
CA ALA A 346 -17.88 -12.84 -6.23
C ALA A 346 -16.69 -12.75 -7.20
N ARG A 347 -15.61 -12.05 -6.82
CA ARG A 347 -14.36 -12.03 -7.59
C ARG A 347 -13.80 -13.44 -7.80
N ALA A 348 -13.73 -14.24 -6.73
CA ALA A 348 -13.22 -15.60 -6.81
C ALA A 348 -14.10 -16.49 -7.69
N VAL A 349 -15.43 -16.48 -7.52
CA VAL A 349 -16.40 -17.22 -8.33
C VAL A 349 -16.27 -16.88 -9.81
N ALA A 350 -16.13 -15.60 -10.17
CA ALA A 350 -15.86 -15.17 -11.54
C ALA A 350 -14.54 -15.77 -12.07
N LYS A 351 -13.43 -15.66 -11.32
CA LYS A 351 -12.12 -16.23 -11.69
C LYS A 351 -12.13 -17.76 -11.79
N LEU A 352 -13.07 -18.44 -11.13
CA LEU A 352 -13.26 -19.90 -11.21
C LEU A 352 -14.17 -20.33 -12.38
N GLY A 353 -14.71 -19.38 -13.14
CA GLY A 353 -15.44 -19.60 -14.38
C GLY A 353 -16.97 -19.59 -14.24
N SER A 354 -17.50 -18.89 -13.24
CA SER A 354 -18.95 -18.68 -13.05
C SER A 354 -19.31 -17.20 -12.87
N PRO A 355 -18.94 -16.31 -13.82
CA PRO A 355 -19.23 -14.87 -13.71
C PRO A 355 -20.72 -14.57 -13.56
N GLU A 356 -21.61 -15.40 -14.12
CA GLU A 356 -23.07 -15.28 -14.00
C GLU A 356 -23.59 -15.34 -12.56
N GLU A 357 -22.89 -16.06 -11.66
CA GLU A 357 -23.21 -16.12 -10.23
C GLU A 357 -22.64 -14.91 -9.47
N ALA A 358 -21.51 -14.36 -9.94
CA ALA A 358 -20.84 -13.22 -9.32
C ALA A 358 -21.54 -11.88 -9.61
N LEU A 359 -22.03 -11.68 -10.85
CA LEU A 359 -22.57 -10.41 -11.32
C LEU A 359 -23.73 -9.87 -10.46
N PRO A 360 -24.76 -10.65 -10.08
CA PRO A 360 -25.85 -10.14 -9.26
C PRO A 360 -25.39 -9.57 -7.91
N VAL A 361 -24.38 -10.19 -7.29
CA VAL A 361 -23.79 -9.72 -6.03
C VAL A 361 -23.06 -8.40 -6.24
N LEU A 362 -22.20 -8.32 -7.26
CA LEU A 362 -21.45 -7.09 -7.57
C LEU A 362 -22.39 -5.92 -7.91
N GLU A 363 -23.47 -6.17 -8.64
CA GLU A 363 -24.49 -5.16 -8.96
C GLU A 363 -25.28 -4.68 -7.74
N ALA A 364 -25.53 -5.58 -6.78
CA ALA A 364 -26.13 -5.22 -5.50
C ALA A 364 -25.16 -4.38 -4.66
N GLU A 365 -23.88 -4.76 -4.63
CA GLU A 365 -22.84 -4.05 -3.88
C GLU A 365 -22.51 -2.67 -4.44
N LEU A 366 -22.68 -2.42 -5.75
CA LEU A 366 -22.64 -1.07 -6.32
C LEU A 366 -23.68 -0.11 -5.71
N LYS A 367 -24.72 -0.64 -5.05
CA LYS A 367 -25.82 0.10 -4.42
C LYS A 367 -25.77 0.03 -2.90
N SER A 368 -24.76 -0.63 -2.30
CA SER A 368 -24.69 -0.79 -0.85
C SER A 368 -24.43 0.53 -0.14
N ASP A 369 -24.79 0.62 1.13
CA ASP A 369 -24.58 1.83 1.94
C ASP A 369 -23.08 2.08 2.24
N HIS A 370 -22.26 1.03 2.17
CA HIS A 370 -20.82 1.09 2.41
C HIS A 370 -20.08 1.63 1.19
N GLN A 371 -19.56 2.86 1.28
CA GLN A 371 -18.89 3.50 0.15
C GLN A 371 -17.67 2.71 -0.37
N TRP A 372 -16.91 2.07 0.53
CA TRP A 372 -15.74 1.27 0.13
C TRP A 372 -16.14 -0.09 -0.43
N GLY A 373 -17.31 -0.62 -0.04
CA GLY A 373 -17.94 -1.78 -0.68
C GLY A 373 -18.33 -1.46 -2.12
N ARG A 374 -19.00 -0.32 -2.35
CA ARG A 374 -19.31 0.16 -3.71
C ARG A 374 -18.05 0.33 -4.57
N LEU A 375 -16.97 0.89 -4.01
CA LEU A 375 -15.68 1.02 -4.72
C LEU A 375 -15.09 -0.35 -5.06
N ALA A 376 -15.02 -1.27 -4.09
CA ALA A 376 -14.49 -2.61 -4.32
C ALA A 376 -15.29 -3.39 -5.37
N ALA A 377 -16.62 -3.30 -5.35
CA ALA A 377 -17.48 -3.90 -6.38
C ALA A 377 -17.22 -3.31 -7.77
N ALA A 378 -17.09 -1.99 -7.88
CA ALA A 378 -16.74 -1.33 -9.14
C ALA A 378 -15.36 -1.78 -9.66
N ILE A 379 -14.38 -1.98 -8.77
CA ILE A 379 -13.05 -2.48 -9.15
C ILE A 379 -13.14 -3.90 -9.68
N VAL A 380 -13.86 -4.81 -9.02
CA VAL A 380 -14.02 -6.19 -9.51
C VAL A 380 -14.70 -6.20 -10.88
N LEU A 381 -15.74 -5.38 -11.08
CA LEU A 381 -16.39 -5.25 -12.40
C LEU A 381 -15.47 -4.68 -13.47
N ASP A 382 -14.57 -3.74 -13.14
CA ASP A 382 -13.54 -3.25 -14.06
C ASP A 382 -12.50 -4.35 -14.39
N GLU A 383 -12.15 -5.22 -13.42
CA GLU A 383 -11.21 -6.35 -13.59
C GLU A 383 -11.80 -7.56 -14.35
N MET A 384 -13.12 -7.62 -14.50
CA MET A 384 -13.83 -8.68 -15.22
C MET A 384 -13.87 -8.46 -16.74
N ASP A 385 -13.38 -7.32 -17.23
CA ASP A 385 -13.37 -6.97 -18.65
C ASP A 385 -14.75 -7.22 -19.30
N ASP A 386 -14.79 -7.93 -20.43
CA ASP A 386 -16.02 -8.23 -21.18
C ASP A 386 -17.05 -9.05 -20.38
N GLU A 387 -16.64 -9.82 -19.36
CA GLU A 387 -17.57 -10.57 -18.51
C GLU A 387 -18.47 -9.64 -17.69
N ALA A 388 -18.06 -8.40 -17.45
CA ALA A 388 -18.86 -7.39 -16.74
C ALA A 388 -19.95 -6.73 -17.59
N ARG A 389 -20.02 -7.03 -18.89
CA ARG A 389 -20.97 -6.39 -19.82
C ARG A 389 -22.43 -6.44 -19.35
N PRO A 390 -22.95 -7.52 -18.72
CA PRO A 390 -24.32 -7.52 -18.20
C PRO A 390 -24.56 -6.47 -17.11
N ALA A 391 -23.53 -6.11 -16.33
CA ALA A 391 -23.61 -5.11 -15.26
C ALA A 391 -23.54 -3.65 -15.75
N LEU A 392 -23.43 -3.42 -17.07
CA LEU A 392 -23.34 -2.08 -17.66
C LEU A 392 -24.46 -1.10 -17.22
N PRO A 393 -25.74 -1.50 -17.10
CA PRO A 393 -26.78 -0.63 -16.56
C PRO A 393 -26.51 -0.22 -15.11
N SER A 394 -26.06 -1.16 -14.28
CA SER A 394 -25.73 -0.93 -12.87
C SER A 394 -24.48 -0.05 -12.72
N LEU A 395 -23.46 -0.22 -13.58
CA LEU A 395 -22.29 0.67 -13.64
C LEU A 395 -22.69 2.10 -14.05
N LYS A 396 -23.55 2.28 -15.05
CA LYS A 396 -24.03 3.61 -15.45
C LYS A 396 -24.82 4.28 -14.34
N GLN A 397 -25.64 3.51 -13.62
CA GLN A 397 -26.39 3.99 -12.48
C GLN A 397 -25.47 4.43 -11.32
N SER A 398 -24.34 3.75 -11.10
CA SER A 398 -23.41 4.06 -10.01
C SER A 398 -22.64 5.37 -10.21
N LEU A 399 -22.65 5.96 -11.42
CA LEU A 399 -22.15 7.30 -11.69
C LEU A 399 -23.06 8.41 -11.16
N LEU A 400 -24.36 8.14 -10.99
CA LEU A 400 -25.36 9.15 -10.65
C LEU A 400 -25.36 9.42 -9.14
N ASN A 401 -25.38 10.70 -8.75
CA ASN A 401 -25.41 11.15 -7.35
C ASN A 401 -24.31 10.51 -6.46
N GLN A 402 -23.16 10.20 -7.03
CA GLN A 402 -22.08 9.52 -6.33
C GLN A 402 -21.06 10.52 -5.78
N PRO A 403 -21.03 10.78 -4.46
CA PRO A 403 -20.08 11.74 -3.88
C PRO A 403 -18.64 11.23 -3.86
N ASN A 404 -18.43 9.90 -3.87
CA ASN A 404 -17.10 9.34 -3.87
C ASN A 404 -16.54 9.29 -5.30
N LYS A 405 -15.68 10.27 -5.61
CA LYS A 405 -15.01 10.41 -6.92
C LYS A 405 -14.28 9.15 -7.38
N TYR A 406 -13.78 8.30 -6.48
CA TYR A 406 -13.05 7.09 -6.85
C TYR A 406 -13.97 6.06 -7.51
N ILE A 407 -15.20 5.92 -7.00
CA ILE A 407 -16.22 5.05 -7.60
C ILE A 407 -16.55 5.53 -9.00
N VAL A 408 -16.75 6.84 -9.16
CA VAL A 408 -17.05 7.47 -10.46
C VAL A 408 -15.93 7.20 -11.47
N ARG A 409 -14.67 7.34 -11.07
CA ARG A 409 -13.51 7.09 -11.93
C ARG A 409 -13.42 5.65 -12.39
N VAL A 410 -13.56 4.69 -11.46
CA VAL A 410 -13.48 3.26 -11.77
C VAL A 410 -14.66 2.83 -12.64
N ALA A 411 -15.89 3.17 -12.27
CA ALA A 411 -17.07 2.81 -13.04
C ALA A 411 -17.04 3.43 -14.44
N ASN A 412 -16.62 4.69 -14.58
CA ASN A 412 -16.48 5.34 -15.88
C ASN A 412 -15.40 4.66 -16.74
N ARG A 413 -14.30 4.23 -16.13
CA ARG A 413 -13.30 3.45 -16.84
C ARG A 413 -13.89 2.13 -17.35
N ALA A 414 -14.51 1.34 -16.49
CA ALA A 414 -15.12 0.06 -16.87
C ALA A 414 -16.13 0.24 -18.01
N ILE A 415 -17.00 1.27 -17.93
CA ILE A 415 -17.95 1.62 -19.00
C ILE A 415 -17.22 1.94 -20.31
N ASN A 416 -16.16 2.75 -20.25
CA ASN A 416 -15.39 3.12 -21.43
C ASN A 416 -14.73 1.91 -22.10
N GLU A 417 -14.15 0.99 -21.33
CA GLU A 417 -13.57 -0.24 -21.88
C GLU A 417 -14.66 -1.12 -22.51
N LEU A 418 -15.80 -1.31 -21.83
CA LEU A 418 -16.93 -2.13 -22.30
C LEU A 418 -17.62 -1.57 -23.55
N GLU A 419 -17.75 -0.24 -23.65
CA GLU A 419 -18.42 0.44 -24.77
C GLU A 419 -17.44 0.92 -25.85
N ASN A 420 -16.13 0.74 -25.64
CA ASN A 420 -15.06 1.28 -26.49
C ASN A 420 -15.20 2.80 -26.68
N THR A 421 -15.37 3.53 -25.57
CA THR A 421 -15.51 5.00 -25.52
C THR A 421 -14.41 5.65 -24.68
N THR A 422 -14.33 6.99 -24.68
CA THR A 422 -13.33 7.77 -23.92
C THR A 422 -13.97 8.89 -23.10
N ASN A 423 -15.18 8.64 -22.60
CA ASN A 423 -15.95 9.61 -21.83
C ASN A 423 -15.18 10.02 -20.57
N GLN A 424 -15.19 11.32 -20.26
CA GLN A 424 -14.51 11.86 -19.09
C GLN A 424 -15.51 12.19 -17.99
N VAL A 425 -15.09 11.95 -16.75
CA VAL A 425 -15.80 12.33 -15.52
C VAL A 425 -14.97 13.37 -14.75
N PRO A 426 -15.63 14.29 -14.00
CA PRO A 426 -14.96 15.33 -13.21
C PRO A 426 -13.84 14.84 -12.27
#